data_AF-A0A7J8B1T3-F1
#
_entry.id   AF-A0A7J8B1T3-F1
#
_cell.length_a   1.000
_cell.length_b   1.000
_cell.length_c   1.000
_cell.angle_alpha   90.00
_cell.angle_beta   90.00
_cell.angle_gamma   90.00
#
_symmetry.space_group_name_H-M   'P 1'
#
loop_
_entity.id
_entity.type
_entity.pdbx_description
1 polymer ?
#
loop_
_entity_poly.entity_id
_entity_poly.type
_entity_poly.pdbx_seq_one_letter_code
_entity_poly.pdbx_strand_id
1 'polypeptide(L)'
;MENQKEHFRHILLFYFRKGKNASQAHKKLCAVYGDEALKERQCQNWFAKFRSGDFSLKDDKRSGRPVEVDDALIKAIINSDCHSTTREIAEKLHVSHTCIENHLKQLGYVQKLDTWVPHELKESQLTQRISSCDLLKKRNENDPFLK
;
A
#
# COMPACT_ATOMS: atom_id res chain seq x y z
N MET A 1 -12.15 14.40 -16.72
CA MET A 1 -13.30 13.46 -16.68
C MET A 1 -13.72 13.05 -15.27
N GLU A 2 -12.82 12.92 -14.28
CA GLU A 2 -13.16 12.59 -12.88
C GLU A 2 -14.04 13.66 -12.20
N ASN A 3 -13.71 14.94 -12.45
CA ASN A 3 -14.32 16.11 -11.80
C ASN A 3 -15.83 16.27 -12.07
N GLN A 4 -16.30 15.80 -13.23
CA GLN A 4 -17.71 15.94 -13.63
C GLN A 4 -18.62 14.92 -12.92
N LYS A 5 -18.11 13.70 -12.65
CA LYS A 5 -18.86 12.68 -11.91
C LYS A 5 -19.06 13.08 -10.45
N GLU A 6 -18.01 13.64 -9.83
CA GLU A 6 -18.08 14.11 -8.45
C GLU A 6 -19.00 15.33 -8.31
N HIS A 7 -18.96 16.24 -9.28
CA HIS A 7 -19.89 17.38 -9.37
C HIS A 7 -21.37 16.94 -9.37
N PHE A 8 -21.73 15.93 -10.16
CA PHE A 8 -23.10 15.42 -10.17
C PHE A 8 -23.51 14.79 -8.83
N ARG A 9 -22.59 14.15 -8.11
CA ARG A 9 -22.88 13.58 -6.77
C ARG A 9 -23.17 14.68 -5.75
N HIS A 10 -22.46 15.80 -5.81
CA HIS A 10 -22.74 16.97 -4.98
C HIS A 10 -24.16 17.52 -5.26
N ILE A 11 -24.53 17.63 -6.53
CA ILE A 11 -25.87 18.08 -6.94
C ILE A 11 -26.95 17.11 -6.45
N LEU A 12 -26.72 15.80 -6.54
CA LEU A 12 -27.64 14.78 -6.03
C LEU A 12 -27.81 14.89 -4.52
N LEU A 13 -26.71 15.09 -3.77
CA LEU A 13 -26.76 15.28 -2.32
C LEU A 13 -27.54 16.55 -1.94
N PHE A 14 -27.36 17.64 -2.69
CA PHE A 14 -28.14 18.87 -2.51
C PHE A 14 -29.65 18.61 -2.69
N TYR A 15 -30.05 17.91 -3.76
CA TYR A 15 -31.46 17.60 -3.99
C TYR A 15 -32.04 16.63 -2.97
N PHE A 16 -31.24 15.68 -2.49
CA PHE A 16 -31.61 14.79 -1.40
C PHE A 16 -31.92 15.58 -0.13
N ARG A 17 -31.05 16.51 0.26
CA ARG A 17 -31.28 17.40 1.43
C ARG A 17 -32.48 18.32 1.26
N LYS A 18 -32.82 18.70 0.03
CA LYS A 18 -34.05 19.44 -0.29
C LYS A 18 -35.33 18.59 -0.25
N GLY A 19 -35.26 17.31 0.11
CA GLY A 19 -36.42 16.42 0.18
C GLY A 19 -36.99 16.05 -1.19
N LYS A 20 -36.21 16.20 -2.28
CA LYS A 20 -36.63 15.73 -3.61
C LYS A 20 -36.38 14.24 -3.73
N ASN A 21 -37.10 13.58 -4.63
CA ASN A 21 -36.86 12.17 -4.94
C ASN A 21 -35.80 12.03 -6.07
N ALA A 22 -35.26 10.82 -6.25
CA ALA A 22 -34.18 10.56 -7.21
C ALA A 22 -34.57 10.91 -8.65
N SER A 23 -35.81 10.63 -9.06
CA SER A 23 -36.30 10.91 -10.42
C SER A 23 -36.46 12.41 -10.67
N GLN A 24 -36.95 13.18 -9.68
CA GLN A 24 -37.00 14.64 -9.74
C GLN A 24 -35.60 15.26 -9.82
N ALA A 25 -34.64 14.75 -9.05
CA ALA A 25 -33.26 15.20 -9.11
C ALA A 25 -32.63 14.91 -10.47
N HIS A 26 -32.87 13.70 -11.01
CA HIS A 26 -32.42 13.29 -12.34
C HIS A 26 -32.96 14.21 -13.44
N LYS A 27 -34.28 14.44 -13.50
CA LYS A 27 -34.91 15.32 -14.49
C LYS A 27 -34.32 16.74 -14.45
N LYS A 28 -34.11 17.29 -13.26
CA LYS A 28 -33.52 18.63 -13.09
C LYS A 28 -32.05 18.68 -13.52
N LEU A 29 -31.31 17.60 -13.29
CA LEU A 29 -29.92 17.49 -13.70
C LEU A 29 -29.83 17.39 -15.23
N CYS A 30 -30.63 16.53 -15.86
CA CYS A 30 -30.68 16.42 -17.33
C CYS A 30 -31.15 17.69 -18.02
N ALA A 31 -32.09 18.44 -17.42
CA ALA A 31 -32.54 19.73 -17.96
C ALA A 31 -31.42 20.78 -18.06
N VAL A 32 -30.38 20.69 -17.22
CA VAL A 32 -29.25 21.63 -17.21
C VAL A 32 -28.06 21.10 -18.00
N TYR A 33 -27.76 19.81 -17.89
CA TYR A 33 -26.53 19.20 -18.40
C TYR A 33 -26.74 18.25 -19.60
N GLY A 34 -27.98 18.05 -20.04
CA GLY A 34 -28.36 17.12 -21.11
C GLY A 34 -28.68 15.70 -20.63
N ASP A 35 -29.38 14.93 -21.46
CA ASP A 35 -29.87 13.58 -21.12
C ASP A 35 -28.75 12.55 -20.91
N GLU A 36 -27.55 12.81 -21.43
CA GLU A 36 -26.38 11.94 -21.26
C GLU A 36 -25.61 12.16 -19.94
N ALA A 37 -26.00 13.16 -19.13
CA ALA A 37 -25.24 13.58 -17.95
C ALA A 37 -25.15 12.50 -16.86
N LEU A 38 -26.26 11.83 -16.54
CA LEU A 38 -26.27 10.76 -15.54
C LEU A 38 -27.47 9.84 -15.74
N LYS A 39 -27.30 8.52 -15.67
CA LYS A 39 -28.42 7.58 -15.82
C LYS A 39 -29.31 7.58 -14.59
N GLU A 40 -30.64 7.43 -14.76
CA GLU A 40 -31.59 7.42 -13.64
C GLU A 40 -31.24 6.38 -12.56
N ARG A 41 -30.79 5.18 -12.97
CA ARG A 41 -30.35 4.12 -12.06
C ARG A 41 -29.17 4.56 -11.18
N GLN A 42 -28.26 5.40 -11.70
CA GLN A 42 -27.16 5.94 -10.91
C GLN A 42 -27.67 6.93 -9.86
N CYS A 43 -28.63 7.80 -10.21
CA CYS A 43 -29.31 8.67 -9.22
C CYS A 43 -29.95 7.83 -8.10
N GLN A 44 -30.68 6.77 -8.45
CA GLN A 44 -31.35 5.92 -7.47
C GLN A 44 -30.36 5.24 -6.51
N ASN A 45 -29.24 4.73 -7.02
CA ASN A 45 -28.18 4.14 -6.19
C ASN A 45 -27.58 5.15 -5.21
N TRP A 46 -27.30 6.39 -5.66
CA TRP A 46 -26.81 7.46 -4.78
C TRP A 46 -27.83 7.83 -3.71
N PHE A 47 -29.10 7.93 -4.08
CA PHE A 47 -30.17 8.20 -3.11
C PHE A 47 -30.36 7.05 -2.12
N ALA A 48 -30.12 5.80 -2.52
CA ALA A 48 -30.11 4.67 -1.59
C ALA A 48 -28.96 4.78 -0.59
N LYS A 49 -27.75 5.12 -1.05
CA LYS A 49 -26.57 5.39 -0.21
C LYS A 49 -26.82 6.52 0.80
N PHE A 50 -27.44 7.62 0.35
CA PHE A 50 -27.79 8.73 1.26
C PHE A 50 -28.86 8.34 2.28
N ARG A 51 -29.83 7.48 1.92
CA ARG A 51 -30.83 6.95 2.86
C ARG A 51 -30.23 6.03 3.91
N SER A 52 -29.14 5.31 3.61
CA SER A 52 -28.41 4.52 4.59
C SER A 52 -27.50 5.36 5.50
N GLY A 53 -27.52 6.70 5.38
CA GLY A 53 -26.74 7.62 6.21
C GLY A 53 -25.31 7.84 5.73
N ASP A 54 -24.92 7.24 4.60
CA ASP A 54 -23.59 7.45 4.01
C ASP A 54 -23.63 8.58 2.98
N PHE A 55 -22.96 9.69 3.32
CA PHE A 55 -22.86 10.89 2.49
C PHE A 55 -21.49 11.04 1.80
N SER A 56 -20.66 9.98 1.79
CA SER A 56 -19.38 9.97 1.09
C SER A 56 -19.59 10.04 -0.43
N LEU A 57 -19.09 11.10 -1.05
CA LEU A 57 -19.21 11.37 -2.49
C LEU A 57 -18.05 10.75 -3.30
N LYS A 58 -17.03 10.21 -2.64
CA LYS A 58 -15.93 9.52 -3.29
C LYS A 58 -16.34 8.11 -3.68
N ASP A 59 -15.72 7.59 -4.74
CA ASP A 59 -15.80 6.16 -5.02
C ASP A 59 -15.18 5.39 -3.86
N ASP A 60 -15.85 4.34 -3.41
CA ASP A 60 -15.23 3.40 -2.50
C ASP A 60 -14.05 2.73 -3.20
N LYS A 61 -13.07 2.27 -2.41
CA LYS A 61 -11.95 1.51 -2.97
C LYS A 61 -12.52 0.33 -3.72
N ARG A 62 -12.33 0.30 -5.04
CA ARG A 62 -12.75 -0.83 -5.86
C ARG A 62 -12.00 -2.06 -5.35
N SER A 63 -12.71 -3.16 -5.17
CA SER A 63 -12.05 -4.46 -5.08
C SER A 63 -11.31 -4.68 -6.39
N GLY A 64 -9.99 -4.49 -6.36
CA GLY A 64 -9.12 -4.89 -7.45
C GLY A 64 -9.14 -6.41 -7.59
N ARG A 65 -8.46 -6.92 -8.61
CA ARG A 65 -8.21 -8.36 -8.70
C ARG A 65 -7.38 -8.78 -7.48
N PRO A 66 -7.86 -9.71 -6.63
CA PRO A 66 -7.05 -10.29 -5.58
C PRO A 66 -5.88 -11.00 -6.25
N VAL A 67 -4.66 -10.72 -5.80
CA VAL A 67 -3.51 -11.53 -6.18
C VAL A 67 -3.30 -12.48 -5.01
N GLU A 68 -3.62 -13.76 -5.23
CA GLU A 68 -3.58 -14.81 -4.22
C GLU A 68 -2.14 -15.27 -3.94
N VAL A 69 -1.30 -14.37 -3.43
CA VAL A 69 0.01 -14.78 -2.89
C VAL A 69 0.04 -14.45 -1.41
N ASP A 70 0.36 -15.46 -0.61
CA ASP A 70 0.52 -15.28 0.82
C ASP A 70 1.83 -14.54 1.12
N ASP A 71 1.70 -13.32 1.63
CA ASP A 71 2.81 -12.50 2.09
C ASP A 71 3.70 -13.21 3.12
N ALA A 72 3.14 -14.13 3.93
CA ALA A 72 3.91 -14.89 4.91
C ALA A 72 4.90 -15.83 4.22
N LEU A 73 4.52 -16.45 3.11
CA LEU A 73 5.40 -17.33 2.33
C LEU A 73 6.52 -16.53 1.66
N ILE A 74 6.21 -15.36 1.09
CA ILE A 74 7.23 -14.47 0.52
C ILE A 74 8.25 -14.08 1.59
N LYS A 75 7.78 -13.65 2.77
CA LYS A 75 8.67 -13.26 3.88
C LYS A 75 9.52 -14.41 4.37
N ALA A 76 8.97 -15.62 4.45
CA ALA A 76 9.71 -16.81 4.87
C ALA A 76 10.88 -17.12 3.90
N ILE A 77 10.67 -16.98 2.59
CA ILE A 77 11.72 -17.20 1.59
C ILE A 77 12.82 -16.12 1.69
N ILE A 78 12.46 -14.85 1.88
CA ILE A 78 13.44 -13.76 2.03
C ILE A 78 14.25 -13.90 3.31
N ASN A 79 13.62 -14.33 4.40
CA ASN A 79 14.29 -14.51 5.68
C ASN A 79 15.26 -15.70 5.67
N SER A 80 15.01 -16.73 4.84
CA SER A 80 15.94 -17.84 4.69
C SER A 80 17.10 -17.51 3.76
N ASP A 81 16.83 -16.77 2.69
CA ASP A 81 17.86 -16.30 1.75
C ASP A 81 17.51 -14.91 1.21
N CYS A 82 18.22 -13.91 1.72
CA CYS A 82 18.02 -12.52 1.33
C CYS A 82 18.52 -12.18 -0.08
N HIS A 83 19.29 -13.08 -0.71
CA HIS A 83 19.81 -12.90 -2.08
C HIS A 83 18.93 -13.55 -3.15
N SER A 84 17.88 -14.28 -2.75
CA SER A 84 16.94 -14.92 -3.68
C SER A 84 16.35 -13.90 -4.66
N THR A 85 16.44 -14.20 -5.94
CA THR A 85 15.93 -13.29 -6.98
C THR A 85 14.41 -13.33 -7.07
N THR A 86 13.78 -12.26 -7.59
CA THR A 86 12.32 -12.25 -7.78
C THR A 86 11.83 -13.37 -8.69
N ARG A 87 12.67 -13.86 -9.61
CA ARG A 87 12.36 -15.01 -10.48
C ARG A 87 12.41 -16.32 -9.71
N GLU A 88 13.42 -16.55 -8.89
CA GLU A 88 13.50 -17.75 -8.04
C GLU A 88 12.34 -17.83 -7.06
N ILE A 89 11.98 -16.71 -6.42
CA ILE A 89 10.81 -16.64 -5.53
C ILE A 89 9.53 -16.95 -6.31
N ALA A 90 9.40 -16.40 -7.52
CA ALA A 90 8.24 -16.63 -8.38
C ALA A 90 8.12 -18.09 -8.82
N GLU A 91 9.25 -18.74 -9.14
CA GLU A 91 9.30 -20.18 -9.46
C GLU A 91 8.92 -21.04 -8.25
N LYS A 92 9.46 -20.74 -7.06
CA LYS A 92 9.13 -21.44 -5.80
C LYS A 92 7.63 -21.33 -5.44
N LEU A 93 7.02 -20.18 -5.73
CA LEU A 93 5.61 -19.90 -5.43
C LEU A 93 4.67 -20.12 -6.62
N HIS A 94 5.17 -20.62 -7.76
CA HIS A 94 4.42 -20.84 -9.00
C HIS A 94 3.59 -19.62 -9.45
N VAL A 95 4.14 -18.43 -9.29
CA VAL A 95 3.50 -17.16 -9.69
C VAL A 95 4.36 -16.41 -10.70
N SER A 96 3.83 -15.32 -11.26
CA SER A 96 4.61 -14.47 -12.17
C SER A 96 5.65 -13.64 -11.41
N HIS A 97 6.81 -13.38 -12.02
CA HIS A 97 7.84 -12.52 -11.41
C HIS A 97 7.31 -11.10 -11.09
N THR A 98 6.43 -10.56 -11.94
CA THR A 98 5.82 -9.24 -11.76
C THR A 98 4.89 -9.20 -10.54
N CYS A 99 4.23 -10.32 -10.23
CA CYS A 99 3.43 -10.46 -9.02
C CYS A 99 4.31 -10.35 -7.76
N ILE A 100 5.46 -11.05 -7.74
CA ILE A 100 6.41 -10.96 -6.63
C ILE A 100 6.96 -9.55 -6.51
N GLU A 101 7.38 -8.92 -7.60
CA GLU A 101 7.90 -7.56 -7.58
C GLU A 101 6.90 -6.56 -6.98
N ASN A 102 5.62 -6.66 -7.36
CA ASN A 102 4.56 -5.81 -6.82
C ASN A 102 4.33 -6.06 -5.33
N HIS A 103 4.33 -7.32 -4.87
CA HIS A 103 4.18 -7.64 -3.45
C HIS A 103 5.37 -7.14 -2.63
N LEU A 104 6.60 -7.33 -3.11
CA LEU A 104 7.79 -6.80 -2.43
C LEU A 104 7.71 -5.29 -2.23
N LYS A 105 7.27 -4.55 -3.26
CA LYS A 105 7.03 -3.11 -3.17
C LYS A 105 5.94 -2.75 -2.15
N GLN A 106 4.84 -3.50 -2.13
CA GLN A 106 3.74 -3.30 -1.15
C GLN A 106 4.18 -3.58 0.29
N LEU A 107 5.05 -4.58 0.48
CA LEU A 107 5.64 -4.94 1.77
C LEU A 107 6.77 -4.00 2.21
N GLY A 108 7.22 -3.09 1.33
CA GLY A 108 8.29 -2.13 1.62
C GLY A 108 9.70 -2.69 1.49
N TYR A 109 9.88 -3.85 0.86
CA TYR A 109 11.22 -4.38 0.56
C TYR A 109 11.88 -3.59 -0.56
N VAL A 110 13.17 -3.33 -0.39
CA VAL A 110 14.03 -2.68 -1.39
C VAL A 110 15.28 -3.50 -1.57
N GLN A 111 15.77 -3.59 -2.81
CA GLN A 111 17.06 -4.22 -3.08
C GLN A 111 18.18 -3.31 -2.58
N LYS A 112 19.08 -3.88 -1.77
CA LYS A 112 20.32 -3.22 -1.35
C LYS A 112 21.48 -4.09 -1.77
N LEU A 113 22.58 -3.45 -2.14
CA LEU A 113 23.84 -4.13 -2.37
C LEU A 113 24.48 -4.46 -1.03
N ASP A 114 25.23 -5.56 -0.99
CA ASP A 114 25.98 -5.95 0.19
C ASP A 114 27.09 -4.95 0.51
N THR A 115 27.44 -4.89 1.79
CA THR A 115 28.58 -4.11 2.25
C THR A 115 29.84 -4.93 2.07
N TRP A 116 30.82 -4.37 1.36
CA TRP A 116 32.11 -5.03 1.22
C TRP A 116 32.81 -5.12 2.59
N VAL A 117 33.17 -6.34 2.99
CA VAL A 117 33.92 -6.62 4.22
C VAL A 117 35.36 -6.93 3.82
N PRO A 118 36.37 -6.25 4.40
CA PRO A 118 37.74 -6.37 3.91
C PRO A 118 38.32 -7.78 3.95
N HIS A 119 38.04 -8.54 5.01
CA HIS A 119 38.66 -9.82 5.28
C HIS A 119 37.63 -10.77 5.87
N GLU A 120 37.70 -12.04 5.47
CA GLU A 120 36.96 -13.12 6.11
C GLU A 120 37.68 -13.51 7.40
N LEU A 121 37.07 -13.19 8.55
CA LEU A 121 37.66 -13.43 9.86
C LEU A 121 37.37 -14.85 10.34
N LYS A 122 38.39 -15.51 10.89
CA LYS A 122 38.27 -16.76 11.63
C LYS A 122 37.70 -16.50 13.03
N GLU A 123 37.13 -17.52 13.64
CA GLU A 123 36.55 -17.46 14.98
C GLU A 123 37.54 -16.93 16.04
N SER A 124 38.80 -17.37 16.00
CA SER A 124 39.85 -16.86 16.89
C SER A 124 40.09 -15.35 16.74
N GLN A 125 40.05 -14.85 15.50
CA GLN A 125 40.23 -13.43 15.21
C GLN A 125 39.02 -12.61 15.67
N LEU A 126 37.80 -13.15 15.52
CA LEU A 126 36.57 -12.52 16.02
C LEU A 126 36.61 -12.37 17.54
N THR A 127 36.92 -13.45 18.26
CA THR A 127 37.00 -13.45 19.72
C THR A 127 38.04 -12.47 20.24
N GLN A 128 39.22 -12.43 19.62
CA GLN A 128 40.27 -11.48 19.99
C GLN A 128 39.83 -10.03 19.77
N ARG A 129 39.14 -9.74 18.67
CA ARG A 129 38.61 -8.40 18.36
C ARG A 129 37.56 -7.96 19.38
N ILE A 130 36.59 -8.83 19.70
CA ILE A 130 35.55 -8.55 20.70
C ILE A 130 36.20 -8.26 22.06
N SER A 131 37.10 -9.13 22.52
CA SER A 131 37.79 -8.95 23.80
C SER A 131 38.59 -7.65 23.86
N SER A 132 39.30 -7.31 22.78
CA SER A 132 40.06 -6.05 22.69
C SER A 132 39.14 -4.83 22.77
N CYS A 133 38.02 -4.84 22.04
CA CYS A 133 37.03 -3.77 22.08
C CYS A 133 36.40 -3.62 23.48
N ASP A 134 36.04 -4.71 24.14
CA ASP A 134 35.45 -4.68 25.48
C ASP A 134 36.40 -4.10 26.52
N LEU A 135 37.70 -4.46 26.45
CA LEU A 135 38.73 -3.91 27.33
C LEU A 135 38.91 -2.40 27.09
N LEU A 136 38.98 -1.97 25.84
CA LEU A 136 39.12 -0.56 25.48
C LEU A 136 37.89 0.25 25.90
N LYS A 137 36.68 -0.29 25.74
CA LYS A 137 35.44 0.34 26.20
C LYS A 137 35.41 0.52 27.70
N LYS A 138 35.71 -0.53 28.47
CA LYS A 138 35.82 -0.47 29.94
C LYS A 138 36.88 0.52 30.40
N ARG A 139 38.02 0.58 29.72
CA ARG A 139 39.06 1.58 30.01
C ARG A 139 38.51 2.99 29.82
N ASN A 140 37.83 3.25 28.70
CA ASN A 140 37.30 4.58 28.40
C ASN A 140 36.19 5.03 29.37
N GLU A 141 35.42 4.10 29.93
CA GLU A 141 34.43 4.41 30.98
C GLU A 141 35.09 4.82 32.30
N ASN A 142 36.22 4.20 32.64
CA ASN A 142 36.94 4.48 33.89
C ASN A 142 37.89 5.68 33.79
N ASP A 143 38.54 5.86 32.63
CA ASP A 143 39.50 6.92 32.36
C ASP A 143 39.36 7.36 30.89
N PRO A 144 38.44 8.30 30.60
CA PRO A 144 38.16 8.74 29.25
C PRO A 144 39.36 9.44 28.63
N PHE A 145 39.73 9.04 27.42
CA PHE A 145 40.80 9.72 26.68
C PHE A 145 40.43 11.14 26.25
N LEU A 146 39.14 11.41 26.06
CA LEU A 146 38.60 12.72 25.72
C LEU A 146 37.77 13.21 26.92
N LYS A 147 38.23 14.29 27.54
CA LYS A 147 37.52 15.00 28.62
C LYS A 147 36.38 15.85 28.06
#